data_AF-A0A8S3D5B1-F1
#
_entry.id   AF-A0A8S3D5B1-F1
#
_cell.length_a   1.000
_cell.length_b   1.000
_cell.length_c   1.000
_cell.angle_alpha   90.00
_cell.angle_beta   90.00
_cell.angle_gamma   90.00
#
_symmetry.space_group_name_H-M   'P 1'
#
loop_
_entity.id
_entity.type
_entity.pdbx_description
1 polymer ?
#
loop_
_entity_poly.entity_id
_entity_poly.type
_entity_poly.pdbx_seq_one_letter_code
_entity_poly.pdbx_strand_id
1 'polypeptide(L)'
;VVQNYLIWRFMMNRASSMPRRIRSTREQFDRVFKGTSAEPSRTTTCANYVNDNMGFAVSRLYVQQYFNDIARNQSKEIIKN
;
A
#
# COMPACT_ATOMS: atom_id res chain seq x y z
N VAL A 1 -27.70 -16.29 -0.71
CA VAL A 1 -26.27 -16.69 -0.59
C VAL A 1 -25.31 -15.68 -1.24
N VAL A 2 -25.50 -15.30 -2.51
CA VAL A 2 -24.61 -14.36 -3.23
C VAL A 2 -24.48 -13.00 -2.54
N GLN A 3 -25.58 -12.41 -2.05
CA GLN A 3 -25.55 -11.10 -1.39
C GLN A 3 -24.63 -11.08 -0.16
N ASN A 4 -24.69 -12.10 0.69
CA ASN A 4 -23.83 -12.19 1.88
C ASN A 4 -22.35 -12.22 1.50
N TYR A 5 -22.01 -12.95 0.43
CA TYR A 5 -20.66 -12.99 -0.09
C TYR A 5 -20.20 -11.62 -0.62
N LEU A 6 -21.05 -10.90 -1.36
CA LEU A 6 -20.73 -9.56 -1.87
C LEU A 6 -20.49 -8.57 -0.73
N ILE A 7 -21.35 -8.59 0.29
CA ILE A 7 -21.19 -7.75 1.50
C ILE A 7 -19.86 -8.08 2.18
N TRP A 8 -19.55 -9.37 2.38
CA TRP A 8 -18.29 -9.81 2.95
C TRP A 8 -17.08 -9.29 2.17
N ARG A 9 -17.08 -9.44 0.83
CA ARG A 9 -15.99 -8.97 -0.03
C ARG A 9 -15.79 -7.46 0.06
N PHE A 10 -16.88 -6.70 0.07
CA PHE A 10 -16.83 -5.24 0.23
C PHE A 10 -16.27 -4.84 1.60
N MET A 11 -16.81 -5.41 2.69
CA MET A 11 -16.34 -5.14 4.05
C MET A 11 -14.86 -5.48 4.22
N MET A 12 -14.44 -6.65 3.71
CA MET A 12 -13.04 -7.06 3.75
C MET A 12 -12.14 -6.05 3.05
N ASN A 13 -12.54 -5.50 1.90
CA ASN A 13 -11.75 -4.50 1.20
C ASN A 13 -11.66 -3.17 1.96
N ARG A 14 -12.73 -2.74 2.63
CA ARG A 14 -12.80 -1.45 3.34
C ARG A 14 -12.28 -1.47 4.78
N ALA A 15 -12.11 -2.65 5.36
CA ALA A 15 -11.78 -2.80 6.78
C ALA A 15 -10.52 -2.04 7.24
N SER A 16 -9.50 -1.85 6.38
CA SER A 16 -8.28 -1.09 6.71
C SER A 16 -8.52 0.41 6.95
N SER A 17 -9.61 0.96 6.42
CA SER A 17 -10.01 2.36 6.58
C SER A 17 -11.02 2.57 7.71
N MET A 18 -11.40 1.51 8.43
CA MET A 18 -12.39 1.55 9.50
C MET A 18 -11.76 1.79 10.89
N PRO A 19 -12.57 2.04 11.93
CA PRO A 19 -12.09 2.17 13.31
C PRO A 19 -11.31 0.93 13.78
N ARG A 20 -10.48 1.12 14.83
CA ARG A 20 -9.57 0.08 15.36
C ARG A 20 -10.25 -1.25 15.62
N ARG A 21 -11.49 -1.25 16.13
CA ARG A 21 -12.27 -2.47 16.40
C ARG A 21 -12.38 -3.38 15.17
N ILE A 22 -12.68 -2.82 13.99
CA ILE A 22 -12.81 -3.60 12.75
C ILE A 22 -11.43 -4.00 12.20
N ARG A 23 -10.45 -3.10 12.28
CA ARG A 23 -9.08 -3.39 11.86
C ARG A 23 -8.46 -4.54 12.65
N SER A 24 -8.67 -4.60 13.97
CA SER A 24 -8.21 -5.69 14.82
C SER A 24 -8.85 -7.05 14.47
N THR A 25 -10.12 -7.07 14.01
CA THR A 25 -10.72 -8.30 13.47
C THR A 25 -10.02 -8.73 12.18
N ARG A 26 -9.74 -7.79 11.27
CA ARG A 26 -9.01 -8.08 10.03
C ARG A 26 -7.56 -8.52 10.29
N GLU A 27 -6.89 -7.96 11.29
CA GLU A 27 -5.53 -8.34 11.67
C GLU A 27 -5.44 -9.84 12.02
N GLN A 28 -6.43 -10.37 12.74
CA GLN A 28 -6.49 -11.81 13.06
C GLN A 28 -6.59 -12.66 11.79
N PHE A 29 -7.39 -12.23 10.83
CA PHE A 29 -7.48 -12.90 9.53
C PHE A 29 -6.16 -12.80 8.74
N ASP A 30 -5.58 -11.61 8.66
CA ASP A 30 -4.33 -11.36 7.93
C ASP A 30 -3.13 -12.10 8.55
N ARG A 31 -3.12 -12.36 9.86
CA ARG A 31 -2.10 -13.19 10.52
C ARG A 31 -2.06 -14.61 9.96
N VAL A 32 -3.21 -15.21 9.70
CA VAL A 32 -3.29 -16.56 9.12
C VAL A 32 -3.11 -16.52 7.60
N PHE A 33 -3.79 -15.58 6.93
CA PHE A 33 -3.83 -15.53 5.46
C PHE A 33 -2.52 -15.02 4.83
N LYS A 34 -1.86 -14.06 5.48
CA LYS A 34 -0.64 -13.39 4.97
C LYS A 34 0.60 -13.67 5.81
N GLY A 35 0.47 -14.31 6.97
CA GLY A 35 1.59 -14.53 7.89
C GLY A 35 2.07 -13.25 8.60
N THR A 36 1.24 -12.20 8.68
CA THR A 36 1.64 -10.94 9.34
C THR A 36 1.58 -11.06 10.86
N SER A 37 2.58 -10.55 11.57
CA SER A 37 2.60 -10.54 13.04
C SER A 37 1.74 -9.43 13.66
N ALA A 38 1.68 -8.26 13.01
CA ALA A 38 0.93 -7.08 13.45
C ALA A 38 0.46 -6.23 12.25
N GLU A 39 -0.50 -5.33 12.49
CA GLU A 39 -0.90 -4.32 11.52
C GLU A 39 0.26 -3.35 11.19
N PRO A 40 0.46 -2.94 9.93
CA PRO A 40 1.43 -1.91 9.58
C PRO A 40 1.13 -0.59 10.31
N SER A 41 2.17 0.22 10.52
CA SER A 41 2.01 1.54 11.12
C SER A 41 1.00 2.39 10.32
N ARG A 42 0.27 3.28 11.01
CA ARG A 42 -0.66 4.19 10.34
C ARG A 42 0.05 5.11 9.35
N THR A 43 1.27 5.54 9.67
CA THR A 43 2.11 6.34 8.77
C THR A 43 2.42 5.59 7.47
N THR A 44 2.87 4.34 7.56
CA THR A 44 3.14 3.49 6.39
C THR A 44 1.87 3.27 5.57
N THR A 45 0.75 2.98 6.26
CA THR A 45 -0.56 2.77 5.61
C THR A 45 -1.00 4.00 4.83
N CYS A 46 -0.90 5.19 5.42
CA CYS A 46 -1.26 6.45 4.77
C CYS A 46 -0.32 6.79 3.61
N ALA A 47 1.00 6.60 3.78
CA ALA A 47 1.98 6.83 2.73
C ALA A 47 1.69 5.95 1.50
N ASN A 48 1.44 4.66 1.72
CA ASN A 48 1.06 3.74 0.65
C ASN A 48 -0.26 4.13 0.01
N TYR A 49 -1.28 4.48 0.81
CA TYR A 49 -2.58 4.90 0.27
C TYR A 49 -2.47 6.12 -0.65
N VAL A 50 -1.71 7.14 -0.25
CA VAL A 50 -1.50 8.32 -1.10
C VAL A 50 -0.67 7.96 -2.34
N ASN A 51 0.34 7.10 -2.21
CA ASN A 51 1.12 6.64 -3.35
C ASN A 51 0.27 5.84 -4.36
N ASP A 52 -0.63 4.98 -3.89
CA ASP A 52 -1.51 4.17 -4.75
C ASP A 52 -2.52 5.02 -5.54
N ASN A 53 -2.95 6.16 -4.97
CA ASN A 53 -3.95 7.05 -5.60
C ASN A 53 -3.33 8.25 -6.33
N MET A 54 -2.14 8.68 -5.91
CA MET A 54 -1.45 9.89 -6.38
C MET A 54 0.01 9.61 -6.74
N GLY A 55 0.28 8.44 -7.33
CA GLY A 55 1.63 7.93 -7.56
C GLY A 55 2.55 8.91 -8.27
N PHE A 56 2.08 9.65 -9.27
CA PHE A 56 2.90 10.67 -9.94
C PHE A 56 3.27 11.84 -9.02
N ALA A 57 2.34 12.32 -8.19
CA ALA A 57 2.60 13.43 -7.28
C ALA A 57 3.62 13.01 -6.20
N VAL A 58 3.42 11.83 -5.60
CA VAL A 58 4.36 11.26 -4.62
C VAL A 58 5.71 10.98 -5.26
N SER A 59 5.72 10.41 -6.47
CA SER A 59 6.95 10.10 -7.21
C SER A 59 7.73 11.35 -7.59
N ARG A 60 7.06 12.45 -7.93
CA ARG A 60 7.73 13.74 -8.17
C ARG A 60 8.47 14.21 -6.93
N LEU A 61 7.84 14.16 -5.76
CA LEU A 61 8.47 14.52 -4.49
C LEU A 61 9.67 13.62 -4.19
N TYR A 62 9.51 12.31 -4.40
CA TYR A 62 10.59 11.35 -4.21
C TYR A 62 11.79 11.63 -5.14
N VAL A 63 11.53 11.83 -6.44
CA VAL A 63 12.59 12.10 -7.43
C VAL A 63 13.33 13.39 -7.09
N GLN A 64 12.62 14.46 -6.73
CA GLN A 64 13.22 15.73 -6.34
C GLN A 64 14.17 15.59 -5.14
N GLN A 65 13.85 14.70 -4.19
CA GLN A 65 14.61 14.56 -2.95
C GLN A 65 15.72 13.50 -3.03
N TYR A 66 15.50 12.40 -3.75
CA TYR A 66 16.31 11.18 -3.63
C TYR A 66 16.88 10.65 -4.94
N PHE A 67 16.41 11.11 -6.11
CA PHE A 67 16.87 10.59 -7.40
C PHE A 67 17.71 11.62 -8.14
N ASN A 68 19.01 11.34 -8.29
CA ASN A 68 19.97 12.26 -8.91
C ASN A 68 20.27 11.93 -10.39
N ASP A 69 20.90 12.88 -11.08
CA ASP A 69 21.21 12.74 -12.51
C ASP A 69 22.24 11.64 -12.81
N ILE A 70 23.11 11.30 -11.86
CA ILE A 70 24.09 10.21 -12.02
C ILE A 70 23.35 8.88 -12.14
N ALA A 71 22.44 8.59 -11.20
CA ALA A 71 21.60 7.40 -11.23
C ALA A 71 20.79 7.33 -12.54
N ARG A 72 20.23 8.47 -12.97
CA ARG A 72 19.50 8.56 -14.24
C ARG A 72 20.36 8.18 -15.44
N ASN A 73 21.58 8.68 -15.52
CA ASN A 73 22.47 8.43 -16.64
C ASN A 73 23.00 6.99 -16.63
N GLN A 74 23.36 6.46 -15.47
CA GLN A 74 23.77 5.05 -15.33
C GLN A 74 22.66 4.09 -15.79
N SER A 75 21.41 4.32 -15.37
CA SER A 75 20.28 3.51 -15.84
C SER A 75 20.09 3.59 -17.36
N LYS A 76 20.32 4.75 -17.97
CA LYS A 76 20.23 4.91 -19.44
C LYS A 76 21.31 4.12 -20.17
N GLU A 77 22.53 4.06 -19.65
CA GLU A 77 23.61 3.29 -20.27
C GLU A 77 23.38 1.78 -20.16
N ILE A 78 22.81 1.30 -19.04
CA ILE A 78 22.41 -0.11 -18.90
C ILE A 78 21.36 -0.50 -19.95
N ILE A 79 20.38 0.37 -20.23
CA ILE A 79 19.29 0.08 -21.19
C ILE A 79 19.81 0.04 -22.65
N LYS A 80 20.89 0.78 -22.95
CA LYS A 80 21.46 0.84 -24.30
C LYS A 80 22.38 -0.34 -24.63
N ASN A 81 22.95 -0.98 -23.62
CA ASN A 81 23.79 -2.18 -23.74
C ASN A 81 22.92 -3.43 -23.85
#